data_AF-A0A950E7B0-F1
#
_entry.id   AF-A0A950E7B0-F1
#
_cell.length_a   1.000
_cell.length_b   1.000
_cell.length_c   1.000
_cell.angle_alpha   90.00
_cell.angle_beta   90.00
_cell.angle_gamma   90.00
#
_symmetry.space_group_name_H-M   'P 1'
#
loop_
_entity.id
_entity.type
_entity.pdbx_description
1 polymer ?
#
loop_
_entity_poly.entity_id
_entity_poly.type
_entity_poly.pdbx_seq_one_letter_code
_entity_poly.pdbx_strand_id
1 'polypeptide(L)'
;MITATADPALDRAILAARDKREQRGAGGDGRLLVPELTAEEALALDGLLFTSRRKPVLPGTTLRVALSQFEGALRSCGIDPRSEYERVGERPLRDLPAERAAQQQRRGEFRSWLMSHPAVAARPAVAEWLEQALRQGRVHEAVRPLVEQALRVLAALPDEDAVQRAVLATRILGGDPHALDVGTPLHGLTISLLAAGAGLGDEASAREVWAAWNVVVDPMSSNVAALNLPLIGDGPAAVIARAVRGTHVVLTYGQLSAAELRWPSGVPCFSCENPSVVIAAERELGEACPPLVCTAG
;
A
#
# COMPACT_ATOMS: atom_id res chain seq x y z
N MET A 1 -40.55 1.56 30.11
CA MET A 1 -41.63 1.94 29.18
C MET A 1 -41.53 1.00 27.99
N ILE A 2 -42.56 0.21 27.74
CA ILE A 2 -42.63 -0.66 26.56
C ILE A 2 -42.89 0.27 25.38
N THR A 3 -41.89 0.48 24.51
CA THR A 3 -42.07 1.19 23.25
C THR A 3 -43.08 0.42 22.41
N ALA A 4 -44.14 1.09 21.95
CA ALA A 4 -45.13 0.50 21.07
C ALA A 4 -44.43 0.06 19.76
N THR A 5 -44.77 -1.13 19.27
CA THR A 5 -44.26 -1.67 18.00
C THR A 5 -45.24 -1.32 16.89
N ALA A 6 -44.74 -1.05 15.68
CA ALA A 6 -45.60 -0.77 14.54
C ALA A 6 -46.35 -2.02 14.05
N ASP A 7 -47.52 -1.81 13.44
CA ASP A 7 -48.27 -2.85 12.74
C ASP A 7 -47.40 -3.48 11.62
N PRO A 8 -47.30 -4.82 11.49
CA PRO A 8 -46.58 -5.48 10.41
C PRO A 8 -46.99 -5.01 9.00
N ALA A 9 -48.24 -4.56 8.80
CA ALA A 9 -48.69 -3.96 7.55
C ALA A 9 -47.95 -2.65 7.19
N LEU A 10 -47.18 -2.07 8.12
CA LEU A 10 -46.32 -0.92 7.87
C LEU A 10 -44.89 -1.30 7.49
N ASP A 11 -44.47 -2.56 7.58
CA ASP A 11 -43.06 -2.96 7.44
C ASP A 11 -42.45 -2.52 6.11
N ARG A 12 -43.18 -2.60 4.98
CA ARG A 12 -42.69 -2.11 3.68
C ARG A 12 -42.47 -0.59 3.68
N ALA A 13 -43.38 0.17 4.30
CA ALA A 13 -43.23 1.61 4.44
C ALA A 13 -42.09 1.98 5.39
N ILE A 14 -41.90 1.20 6.47
CA ILE A 14 -40.81 1.35 7.44
C ILE A 14 -39.47 1.08 6.75
N LEU A 15 -39.33 0.02 5.94
CA LEU A 15 -38.13 -0.26 5.15
C LEU A 15 -37.84 0.85 4.12
N ALA A 16 -38.85 1.31 3.40
CA ALA A 16 -38.68 2.41 2.45
C ALA A 16 -38.28 3.73 3.15
N ALA A 17 -38.82 3.98 4.35
CA ALA A 17 -38.47 5.13 5.17
C ALA A 17 -37.06 5.01 5.75
N ARG A 18 -36.67 3.82 6.20
CA ARG A 18 -35.30 3.47 6.60
C ARG A 18 -34.33 3.77 5.48
N ASP A 19 -34.52 3.22 4.28
CA ASP A 19 -33.62 3.45 3.14
C ASP A 19 -33.50 4.94 2.82
N LYS A 20 -34.62 5.68 2.92
CA LYS A 20 -34.61 7.12 2.76
C LYS A 20 -33.81 7.83 3.84
N ARG A 21 -33.96 7.42 5.11
CA ARG A 21 -33.21 7.94 6.25
C ARG A 21 -31.72 7.66 6.12
N GLU A 22 -31.32 6.46 5.73
CA GLU A 22 -29.91 6.11 5.51
C GLU A 22 -29.29 6.94 4.37
N GLN A 23 -30.05 7.21 3.30
CA GLN A 23 -29.60 8.06 2.19
C GLN A 23 -29.47 9.54 2.57
N ARG A 24 -30.36 10.05 3.43
CA ARG A 24 -30.46 11.47 3.80
C ARG A 24 -29.66 11.84 5.06
N GLY A 25 -29.29 10.85 5.87
CA GLY A 25 -28.61 11.04 7.15
C GLY A 25 -29.55 11.55 8.25
N ALA A 26 -29.00 11.82 9.43
CA ALA A 26 -29.77 12.19 10.61
C ALA A 26 -30.62 13.47 10.45
N GLY A 27 -30.13 14.46 9.68
CA GLY A 27 -30.78 15.77 9.52
C GLY A 27 -31.52 15.99 8.20
N GLY A 28 -31.38 15.10 7.22
CA GLY A 28 -31.97 15.29 5.90
C GLY A 28 -33.44 14.85 5.82
N ASP A 29 -34.25 15.58 5.06
CA ASP A 29 -35.61 15.15 4.71
C ASP A 29 -35.67 14.64 3.26
N GLY A 30 -36.75 13.96 2.91
CA GLY A 30 -36.96 13.44 1.57
C GLY A 30 -38.36 12.90 1.38
N ARG A 31 -38.72 12.61 0.13
CA ARG A 31 -40.01 12.01 -0.17
C ARG A 31 -39.93 10.49 0.01
N LEU A 32 -40.71 9.97 0.94
CA LEU A 32 -41.01 8.54 1.06
C LEU A 32 -42.00 8.17 -0.05
N LEU A 33 -41.68 7.11 -0.78
CA LEU A 33 -42.48 6.57 -1.87
C LEU A 33 -42.74 5.09 -1.58
N VAL A 34 -44.02 4.71 -1.48
CA VAL A 34 -44.42 3.31 -1.37
C VAL A 34 -45.44 3.05 -2.49
N PRO A 35 -45.02 2.48 -3.64
CA PRO A 35 -45.90 2.24 -4.77
C PRO A 35 -46.85 1.08 -4.51
N GLU A 36 -47.99 1.07 -5.20
CA GLU A 36 -48.92 -0.07 -5.24
C GLU A 36 -49.25 -0.61 -3.84
N LEU A 37 -49.93 0.20 -3.02
CA LEU A 37 -50.33 -0.20 -1.68
C LEU A 37 -51.34 -1.35 -1.72
N THR A 38 -51.12 -2.37 -0.90
CA THR A 38 -52.16 -3.38 -0.63
C THR A 38 -53.28 -2.78 0.21
N ALA A 39 -54.40 -3.50 0.36
CA ALA A 39 -55.50 -3.03 1.19
C ALA A 39 -55.11 -2.87 2.67
N GLU A 40 -54.33 -3.82 3.20
CA GLU A 40 -53.84 -3.80 4.59
C GLU A 40 -52.86 -2.66 4.81
N GLU A 41 -51.89 -2.46 3.91
CA GLU A 41 -50.95 -1.35 3.98
C GLU A 41 -51.66 -0.01 3.88
N ALA A 42 -52.63 0.13 2.97
CA ALA A 42 -53.38 1.36 2.80
C ALA A 42 -54.16 1.71 4.08
N LEU A 43 -54.82 0.73 4.70
CA LEU A 43 -55.56 0.91 5.95
C LEU A 43 -54.62 1.32 7.10
N ALA A 44 -53.51 0.61 7.28
CA ALA A 44 -52.54 0.90 8.33
C ALA A 44 -51.89 2.30 8.15
N LEU A 45 -51.54 2.65 6.91
CA LEU A 45 -50.98 3.97 6.58
C LEU A 45 -52.00 5.10 6.70
N ASP A 46 -53.28 4.85 6.40
CA ASP A 46 -54.34 5.83 6.60
C ASP A 46 -54.52 6.14 8.09
N GLY A 47 -54.58 5.10 8.93
CA GLY A 47 -54.65 5.22 10.38
C GLY A 47 -53.45 5.96 10.97
N LEU A 48 -52.23 5.59 10.54
CA LEU A 48 -50.99 6.25 11.00
C LEU A 48 -50.96 7.73 10.61
N LEU A 49 -51.33 8.06 9.37
CA LEU A 49 -51.19 9.41 8.82
C LEU A 49 -52.43 10.30 8.99
N PHE A 50 -53.49 9.80 9.64
CA PHE A 50 -54.80 10.45 9.75
C PHE A 50 -54.74 11.92 10.22
N THR A 51 -53.90 12.23 11.20
CA THR A 51 -53.75 13.60 11.73
C THR A 51 -52.94 14.53 10.82
N SER A 52 -52.13 13.96 9.93
CA SER A 52 -51.18 14.70 9.11
C SER A 52 -51.60 14.80 7.64
N ARG A 53 -52.62 14.04 7.21
CA ARG A 53 -53.05 13.95 5.82
C ARG A 53 -54.56 14.15 5.68
N ARG A 54 -54.97 15.01 4.75
CA ARG A 54 -56.38 15.32 4.49
C ARG A 54 -57.09 14.36 3.55
N LYS A 55 -56.33 13.61 2.74
CA LYS A 55 -56.87 12.66 1.76
C LYS A 55 -56.59 11.23 2.24
N PRO A 56 -57.57 10.32 2.12
CA PRO A 56 -57.39 8.95 2.54
C PRO A 56 -56.31 8.26 1.69
N VAL A 57 -55.60 7.32 2.31
CA VAL A 57 -54.68 6.40 1.64
C VAL A 57 -55.51 5.26 1.05
N LEU A 58 -55.45 5.07 -0.27
CA LEU A 58 -56.26 4.07 -0.97
C LEU A 58 -55.40 2.92 -1.51
N PRO A 59 -55.94 1.69 -1.56
CA PRO A 59 -55.27 0.55 -2.19
C PRO A 59 -54.95 0.83 -3.67
N GLY A 60 -53.88 0.22 -4.19
CA GLY A 60 -53.40 0.39 -5.56
C GLY A 60 -52.74 1.75 -5.85
N THR A 61 -52.75 2.70 -4.90
CA THR A 61 -52.11 4.00 -5.08
C THR A 61 -50.65 4.00 -4.61
N THR A 62 -49.88 5.02 -5.01
CA THR A 62 -48.53 5.25 -4.46
C THR A 62 -48.60 6.25 -3.30
N LEU A 63 -48.19 5.83 -2.11
CA LEU A 63 -47.97 6.75 -0.99
C LEU A 63 -46.84 7.71 -1.36
N ARG A 64 -47.08 9.01 -1.16
CA ARG A 64 -46.08 10.06 -1.25
C ARG A 64 -46.20 10.98 -0.04
N VAL A 65 -45.22 10.94 0.83
CA VAL A 65 -45.20 11.69 2.10
C VAL A 65 -43.78 12.15 2.40
N ALA A 66 -43.62 13.27 3.12
CA ALA A 66 -42.30 13.65 3.62
C ALA A 66 -41.83 12.63 4.67
N LEU A 67 -40.54 12.30 4.69
CA LEU A 67 -39.97 11.37 5.68
C LEU A 67 -40.16 11.94 7.09
N SER A 68 -39.93 13.23 7.27
CA SER A 68 -40.20 13.96 8.52
C SER A 68 -41.65 13.80 9.00
N GLN A 69 -42.61 13.86 8.08
CA GLN A 69 -44.04 13.67 8.36
C GLN A 69 -44.36 12.23 8.77
N PHE A 70 -43.83 11.24 8.04
CA PHE A 70 -44.01 9.82 8.38
C PHE A 70 -43.43 9.48 9.76
N GLU A 71 -42.22 9.93 10.04
CA GLU A 71 -41.60 9.76 11.36
C GLU A 71 -42.32 10.52 12.46
N GLY A 72 -42.83 11.73 12.17
CA GLY A 72 -43.65 12.49 13.10
C GLY A 72 -44.94 11.76 13.49
N ALA A 73 -45.56 11.07 12.52
CA ALA A 73 -46.72 10.22 12.77
C ALA A 73 -46.37 9.02 13.68
N LEU A 74 -45.28 8.31 13.39
CA LEU A 74 -44.79 7.22 14.27
C LEU A 74 -44.55 7.71 15.70
N ARG A 75 -43.85 8.85 15.87
CA ARG A 75 -43.59 9.44 17.19
C ARG A 75 -44.88 9.83 17.92
N SER A 76 -45.89 10.32 17.19
CA SER A 76 -47.19 10.67 17.76
C SER A 76 -47.95 9.45 18.29
N CYS A 77 -47.65 8.25 17.76
CA CYS A 77 -48.14 6.97 18.25
C CYS A 77 -47.24 6.36 19.35
N GLY A 78 -46.22 7.08 19.84
CA GLY A 78 -45.26 6.57 20.83
C GLY A 78 -44.26 5.54 20.26
N ILE A 79 -44.14 5.47 18.94
CA ILE A 79 -43.22 4.58 18.23
C ILE A 79 -41.94 5.36 17.91
N ASP A 80 -40.79 4.87 18.35
CA ASP A 80 -39.49 5.43 17.98
C ASP A 80 -39.09 4.96 16.57
N PRO A 81 -38.97 5.88 15.57
CA PRO A 81 -38.66 5.48 14.21
C PRO A 81 -37.34 4.73 14.07
N ARG A 82 -36.30 5.10 14.84
CA ARG A 82 -34.99 4.42 14.79
C ARG A 82 -35.13 2.97 15.23
N SER A 83 -35.75 2.74 16.39
CA SER A 83 -35.98 1.40 16.92
C SER A 83 -36.76 0.53 15.94
N GLU A 84 -37.80 1.08 15.28
CA GLU A 84 -38.55 0.33 14.26
C GLU A 84 -37.74 0.07 12.98
N TYR A 85 -36.95 1.03 12.51
CA TYR A 85 -36.06 0.81 11.36
C TYR A 85 -35.04 -0.29 11.62
N GLU A 86 -34.49 -0.36 12.83
CA GLU A 86 -33.53 -1.38 13.24
C GLU A 86 -34.20 -2.74 13.45
N ARG A 87 -35.44 -2.76 13.98
CA ARG A 87 -36.25 -3.97 14.17
C ARG A 87 -36.64 -4.61 12.84
N VAL A 88 -37.41 -3.90 12.00
CA VAL A 88 -37.90 -4.42 10.70
C VAL A 88 -36.72 -4.71 9.77
N GLY A 89 -35.68 -3.90 9.89
CA GLY A 89 -34.49 -4.00 9.09
C GLY A 89 -33.44 -5.00 9.55
N GLU A 90 -33.61 -5.59 10.73
CA GLU A 90 -32.71 -6.56 11.38
C GLU A 90 -31.21 -6.17 11.40
N ARG A 91 -30.90 -4.87 11.37
CA ARG A 91 -29.53 -4.35 11.46
C ARG A 91 -29.54 -2.88 11.93
N PRO A 92 -28.43 -2.36 12.50
CA PRO A 92 -28.32 -0.96 12.88
C PRO A 92 -28.59 0.01 11.73
N LEU A 93 -29.18 1.17 12.05
CA LEU A 93 -29.43 2.24 11.08
C LEU A 93 -28.12 2.93 10.70
N ARG A 94 -27.85 3.03 9.40
CA ARG A 94 -26.65 3.68 8.87
C ARG A 94 -26.88 5.17 8.55
N ASP A 95 -25.82 5.95 8.60
CA ASP A 95 -25.82 7.33 8.08
C ASP A 95 -24.84 7.41 6.91
N LEU A 96 -25.32 7.15 5.70
CA LEU A 96 -24.46 7.05 4.52
C LEU A 96 -23.76 8.38 4.19
N PRO A 97 -24.40 9.57 4.33
CA PRO A 97 -23.71 10.84 4.24
C PRO A 97 -22.57 11.00 5.25
N ALA A 98 -22.81 10.69 6.53
CA ALA A 98 -21.79 10.80 7.57
C ALA A 98 -20.64 9.81 7.35
N GLU A 99 -20.94 8.56 6.96
CA GLU A 99 -19.93 7.56 6.62
C GLU A 99 -19.05 8.01 5.44
N ARG A 100 -19.66 8.58 4.38
CA ARG A 100 -18.94 9.13 3.22
C ARG A 100 -18.06 10.32 3.63
N ALA A 101 -18.58 11.24 4.44
CA ALA A 101 -17.83 12.37 4.95
C ALA A 101 -16.64 11.92 5.82
N ALA A 102 -16.84 10.94 6.70
CA ALA A 102 -15.78 10.37 7.53
C ALA A 102 -14.71 9.65 6.70
N GLN A 103 -15.09 8.95 5.63
CA GLN A 103 -14.13 8.33 4.71
C GLN A 103 -13.33 9.39 3.93
N GLN A 104 -13.98 10.45 3.47
CA GLN A 104 -13.29 11.56 2.80
C GLN A 104 -12.32 12.28 3.74
N GLN A 105 -12.73 12.51 4.99
CA GLN A 105 -11.89 13.12 6.01
C GLN A 105 -10.65 12.27 6.28
N ARG A 106 -10.81 10.97 6.52
CA ARG A 106 -9.67 10.05 6.73
C ARG A 106 -8.71 10.00 5.54
N ARG A 107 -9.23 10.02 4.31
CA ARG A 107 -8.40 10.12 3.10
C ARG A 107 -7.62 11.44 3.05
N GLY A 108 -8.27 12.55 3.41
CA GLY A 108 -7.64 13.87 3.49
C GLY A 108 -6.54 13.93 4.55
N GLU A 109 -6.81 13.44 5.75
CA GLU A 109 -5.85 13.35 6.86
C GLU A 109 -4.66 12.46 6.50
N PHE A 110 -4.91 11.27 5.93
CA PHE A 110 -3.85 10.38 5.49
C PHE A 110 -2.98 11.00 4.39
N ARG A 111 -3.59 11.67 3.39
CA ARG A 111 -2.84 12.40 2.37
C ARG A 111 -2.00 13.52 3.00
N SER A 112 -2.58 14.33 3.88
CA SER A 112 -1.89 15.44 4.53
C SER A 112 -0.70 14.96 5.35
N TRP A 113 -0.88 13.90 6.16
CA TRP A 113 0.18 13.23 6.89
C TRP A 113 1.30 12.72 5.97
N LEU A 114 0.93 12.06 4.87
CA LEU A 114 1.90 11.48 3.93
C LEU A 114 2.73 12.57 3.24
N MET A 115 2.08 13.62 2.75
CA MET A 115 2.75 14.70 2.00
C MET A 115 3.55 15.65 2.90
N SER A 116 3.23 15.72 4.20
CA SER A 116 4.00 16.49 5.18
C SER A 116 5.18 15.73 5.79
N HIS A 117 5.31 14.44 5.49
CA HIS A 117 6.40 13.63 6.04
C HIS A 117 7.76 14.17 5.56
N PRO A 118 8.75 14.41 6.44
CA PRO A 118 10.02 15.07 6.07
C PRO A 118 10.76 14.40 4.92
N ALA A 119 10.80 13.07 4.90
CA ALA A 119 11.46 12.31 3.83
C ALA A 119 10.81 12.50 2.44
N VAL A 120 9.50 12.79 2.41
CA VAL A 120 8.71 13.07 1.20
C VAL A 120 8.89 14.53 0.79
N ALA A 121 8.75 15.46 1.75
CA ALA A 121 8.91 16.89 1.50
C ALA A 121 10.30 17.25 0.96
N ALA A 122 11.34 16.51 1.39
CA ALA A 122 12.70 16.70 0.90
C ALA A 122 12.93 16.21 -0.55
N ARG A 123 11.98 15.45 -1.14
CA ARG A 123 12.18 14.75 -2.42
C ARG A 123 10.96 14.90 -3.34
N PRO A 124 10.97 15.89 -4.26
CA PRO A 124 9.83 16.16 -5.15
C PRO A 124 9.38 14.95 -5.98
N ALA A 125 10.32 14.16 -6.52
CA ALA A 125 9.99 12.97 -7.31
C ALA A 125 9.25 11.89 -6.49
N VAL A 126 9.59 11.75 -5.21
CA VAL A 126 8.89 10.85 -4.27
C VAL A 126 7.47 11.37 -4.01
N ALA A 127 7.33 12.67 -3.77
CA ALA A 127 6.03 13.30 -3.56
C ALA A 127 5.11 13.09 -4.76
N GLU A 128 5.60 13.32 -5.98
CA GLU A 128 4.83 13.10 -7.21
C GLU A 128 4.41 11.62 -7.37
N TRP A 129 5.33 10.69 -7.13
CA TRP A 129 5.03 9.27 -7.18
C TRP A 129 3.95 8.87 -6.16
N LEU A 130 4.03 9.36 -4.92
CA LEU A 130 3.03 9.10 -3.88
C LEU A 130 1.66 9.69 -4.24
N GLU A 131 1.61 10.88 -4.85
CA GLU A 131 0.34 11.44 -5.34
C GLU A 131 -0.29 10.57 -6.41
N GLN A 132 0.51 10.03 -7.34
CA GLN A 132 0.02 9.09 -8.34
C GLN A 132 -0.44 7.77 -7.71
N ALA A 133 0.31 7.23 -6.74
CA ALA A 133 -0.05 6.00 -6.03
C ALA A 133 -1.34 6.15 -5.21
N LEU A 134 -1.58 7.32 -4.60
CA LEU A 134 -2.84 7.68 -3.94
C LEU A 134 -4.00 7.71 -4.93
N ARG A 135 -3.82 8.34 -6.11
CA ARG A 135 -4.86 8.40 -7.16
C ARG A 135 -5.24 7.01 -7.68
N GLN A 136 -4.27 6.12 -7.80
CA GLN A 136 -4.46 4.73 -8.25
C GLN A 136 -4.96 3.79 -7.15
N GLY A 137 -5.07 4.27 -5.90
CA GLY A 137 -5.47 3.44 -4.76
C GLY A 137 -4.41 2.44 -4.28
N ARG A 138 -3.21 2.44 -4.85
CA ARG A 138 -2.07 1.59 -4.41
C ARG A 138 -1.62 1.96 -3.00
N VAL A 139 -1.69 3.24 -2.68
CA VAL A 139 -1.42 3.77 -1.34
C VAL A 139 -2.73 4.36 -0.78
N HIS A 140 -3.11 3.93 0.42
CA HIS A 140 -4.34 4.35 1.09
C HIS A 140 -4.23 4.11 2.60
N GLU A 141 -5.16 4.68 3.39
CA GLU A 141 -5.13 4.66 4.85
C GLU A 141 -4.95 3.26 5.46
N ALA A 142 -5.61 2.23 4.90
CA ALA A 142 -5.54 0.86 5.44
C ALA A 142 -4.14 0.24 5.38
N VAL A 143 -3.26 0.71 4.49
CA VAL A 143 -1.86 0.27 4.39
C VAL A 143 -0.89 1.24 5.08
N ARG A 144 -1.39 2.16 5.93
CA ARG A 144 -0.55 3.13 6.65
C ARG A 144 0.65 2.51 7.39
N PRO A 145 0.53 1.37 8.11
CA PRO A 145 1.69 0.77 8.78
C PRO A 145 2.82 0.39 7.80
N LEU A 146 2.45 -0.10 6.60
CA LEU A 146 3.39 -0.45 5.54
C LEU A 146 4.08 0.80 4.97
N VAL A 147 3.30 1.86 4.74
CA VAL A 147 3.80 3.15 4.26
C VAL A 147 4.75 3.79 5.27
N GLU A 148 4.42 3.74 6.56
CA GLU A 148 5.30 4.21 7.63
C GLU A 148 6.65 3.49 7.62
N GLN A 149 6.66 2.17 7.48
CA GLN A 149 7.89 1.38 7.38
C GLN A 149 8.71 1.77 6.15
N ALA A 150 8.09 1.88 4.97
CA ALA A 150 8.79 2.30 3.74
C ALA A 150 9.35 3.73 3.85
N LEU A 151 8.62 4.65 4.49
CA LEU A 151 9.08 6.01 4.74
C LEU A 151 10.24 6.07 5.73
N ARG A 152 10.30 5.16 6.72
CA ARG A 152 11.48 5.02 7.60
C ARG A 152 12.70 4.57 6.82
N VAL A 153 12.55 3.63 5.87
CA VAL A 153 13.64 3.21 4.97
C VAL A 153 14.12 4.40 4.14
N LEU A 154 13.21 5.12 3.48
CA LEU A 154 13.53 6.30 2.67
C LEU A 154 14.21 7.41 3.50
N ALA A 155 13.77 7.63 4.73
CA ALA A 155 14.34 8.64 5.62
C ALA A 155 15.77 8.31 6.07
N ALA A 156 16.11 7.01 6.15
CA ALA A 156 17.40 6.53 6.60
C ALA A 156 18.45 6.46 5.47
N LEU A 157 18.09 6.76 4.22
CA LEU A 157 18.95 6.59 3.05
C LEU A 157 19.16 7.91 2.26
N PRO A 158 20.29 8.03 1.52
CA PRO A 158 21.43 7.11 1.51
C PRO A 158 22.21 7.18 2.84
N ASP A 159 22.74 6.04 3.28
CA ASP A 159 23.66 5.99 4.42
C ASP A 159 25.07 6.40 3.95
N GLU A 160 25.87 7.00 4.84
CA GLU A 160 27.23 7.46 4.49
C GLU A 160 28.10 6.29 4.06
N ASP A 161 27.98 5.17 4.78
CA ASP A 161 28.64 3.91 4.48
C ASP A 161 27.70 2.92 3.81
N ALA A 162 28.26 2.06 2.94
CA ALA A 162 27.51 1.00 2.31
C ALA A 162 26.95 0.02 3.36
N VAL A 163 25.63 -0.21 3.35
CA VAL A 163 24.95 -1.05 4.35
C VAL A 163 24.30 -2.28 3.71
N GLN A 164 24.40 -3.44 4.36
CA GLN A 164 23.70 -4.64 3.90
C GLN A 164 22.18 -4.52 4.14
N ARG A 165 21.37 -4.94 3.17
CA ARG A 165 19.89 -4.87 3.27
C ARG A 165 19.32 -5.49 4.56
N ALA A 166 19.83 -6.66 4.96
CA ALA A 166 19.36 -7.34 6.18
C ALA A 166 19.73 -6.60 7.47
N VAL A 167 20.93 -5.99 7.50
CA VAL A 167 21.39 -5.15 8.62
C VAL A 167 20.55 -3.88 8.69
N LEU A 168 20.30 -3.24 7.54
CA LEU A 168 19.38 -2.10 7.44
C LEU A 168 18.00 -2.49 7.98
N ALA A 169 17.39 -3.57 7.48
CA ALA A 169 16.07 -4.03 7.91
C ALA A 169 16.02 -4.24 9.44
N THR A 170 16.98 -4.97 10.00
CA THR A 170 17.07 -5.19 11.45
C THR A 170 17.12 -3.86 12.22
N ARG A 171 17.94 -2.90 11.75
CA ARG A 171 18.17 -1.61 12.40
C ARG A 171 16.92 -0.73 12.43
N ILE A 172 16.15 -0.67 11.34
CA ILE A 172 15.05 0.29 11.17
C ILE A 172 13.64 -0.31 11.25
N LEU A 173 13.50 -1.63 11.19
CA LEU A 173 12.23 -2.34 11.15
C LEU A 173 12.04 -3.31 12.32
N GLY A 174 12.49 -2.91 13.52
CA GLY A 174 12.16 -3.62 14.75
C GLY A 174 12.88 -4.96 14.94
N GLY A 175 14.07 -5.11 14.36
CA GLY A 175 14.91 -6.30 14.55
C GLY A 175 14.65 -7.44 13.57
N ASP A 176 13.79 -7.27 12.57
CA ASP A 176 13.53 -8.29 11.55
C ASP A 176 14.48 -8.14 10.34
N PRO A 177 15.48 -9.03 10.16
CA PRO A 177 16.39 -8.98 9.01
C PRO A 177 15.69 -9.30 7.67
N HIS A 178 14.53 -9.95 7.70
CA HIS A 178 13.79 -10.42 6.52
C HIS A 178 12.69 -9.46 6.07
N ALA A 179 12.45 -8.38 6.81
CA ALA A 179 11.36 -7.44 6.51
C ALA A 179 11.44 -6.81 5.11
N LEU A 180 12.65 -6.73 4.53
CA LEU A 180 12.90 -6.18 3.18
C LEU A 180 13.17 -7.27 2.13
N ASP A 181 12.84 -8.52 2.41
CA ASP A 181 13.03 -9.62 1.47
C ASP A 181 12.07 -9.55 0.28
N VAL A 182 12.57 -10.05 -0.85
CA VAL A 182 11.86 -10.05 -2.13
C VAL A 182 10.55 -10.82 -1.99
N GLY A 183 9.47 -10.30 -2.58
CA GLY A 183 8.14 -10.90 -2.53
C GLY A 183 7.27 -10.42 -1.36
N THR A 184 7.83 -9.66 -0.41
CA THR A 184 7.02 -9.00 0.63
C THR A 184 6.34 -7.73 0.08
N PRO A 185 5.15 -7.34 0.56
CA PRO A 185 4.53 -6.06 0.21
C PRO A 185 5.41 -4.85 0.55
N LEU A 186 6.17 -4.94 1.64
CA LEU A 186 7.06 -3.86 2.08
C LEU A 186 8.21 -3.69 1.08
N HIS A 187 8.80 -4.78 0.61
CA HIS A 187 9.83 -4.74 -0.40
C HIS A 187 9.35 -4.06 -1.68
N GLY A 188 8.19 -4.47 -2.21
CA GLY A 188 7.63 -3.86 -3.43
C GLY A 188 7.40 -2.35 -3.28
N LEU A 189 6.75 -1.94 -2.18
CA LEU A 189 6.51 -0.52 -1.90
C LEU A 189 7.82 0.27 -1.75
N THR A 190 8.80 -0.29 -1.03
CA THR A 190 10.08 0.35 -0.77
C THR A 190 10.89 0.52 -2.05
N ILE A 191 10.95 -0.52 -2.90
CA ILE A 191 11.63 -0.44 -4.21
C ILE A 191 11.01 0.64 -5.08
N SER A 192 9.69 0.67 -5.24
CA SER A 192 9.04 1.70 -6.07
C SER A 192 9.28 3.12 -5.54
N LEU A 193 9.25 3.29 -4.21
CA LEU A 193 9.50 4.57 -3.56
C LEU A 193 10.95 5.05 -3.75
N LEU A 194 11.91 4.16 -3.55
CA LEU A 194 13.34 4.44 -3.72
C LEU A 194 13.71 4.65 -5.19
N ALA A 195 13.11 3.89 -6.12
CA ALA A 195 13.30 4.09 -7.55
C ALA A 195 12.85 5.49 -7.97
N ALA A 196 11.66 5.92 -7.53
CA ALA A 196 11.16 7.27 -7.76
C ALA A 196 12.11 8.34 -7.18
N GLY A 197 12.62 8.14 -5.96
CA GLY A 197 13.55 9.09 -5.34
C GLY A 197 14.92 9.14 -6.00
N ALA A 198 15.36 8.07 -6.65
CA ALA A 198 16.61 8.02 -7.42
C ALA A 198 16.41 8.42 -8.91
N GLY A 199 15.18 8.68 -9.35
CA GLY A 199 14.89 8.99 -10.76
C GLY A 199 15.12 7.80 -11.70
N LEU A 200 15.01 6.58 -11.18
CA LEU A 200 15.17 5.35 -11.95
C LEU A 200 13.86 5.00 -12.66
N GLY A 201 13.96 4.53 -13.91
CA GLY A 201 12.80 4.07 -14.68
C GLY A 201 12.29 2.70 -14.23
N ASP A 202 11.14 2.30 -14.77
CA ASP A 202 10.46 1.04 -14.42
C ASP A 202 11.29 -0.23 -14.75
N GLU A 203 12.26 -0.12 -15.66
CA GLU A 203 13.17 -1.21 -16.04
C GLU A 203 14.29 -1.45 -15.02
N ALA A 204 14.48 -0.55 -14.05
CA ALA A 204 15.51 -0.70 -13.04
C ALA A 204 15.22 -1.90 -12.13
N SER A 205 16.17 -2.81 -12.04
CA SER A 205 16.09 -3.95 -11.15
C SER A 205 16.10 -3.49 -9.68
N ALA A 206 15.51 -4.30 -8.80
CA ALA A 206 15.53 -4.04 -7.36
C ALA A 206 16.97 -3.87 -6.83
N ARG A 207 17.94 -4.59 -7.40
CA ARG A 207 19.36 -4.47 -7.02
C ARG A 207 19.96 -3.12 -7.42
N GLU A 208 19.67 -2.62 -8.62
CA GLU A 208 20.11 -1.29 -9.05
C GLU A 208 19.48 -0.19 -8.18
N VAL A 209 18.20 -0.33 -7.85
CA VAL A 209 17.53 0.59 -6.91
C VAL A 209 18.24 0.58 -5.57
N TRP A 210 18.47 -0.57 -4.94
CA TRP A 210 19.19 -0.61 -3.65
C TRP A 210 20.60 -0.01 -3.74
N ALA A 211 21.35 -0.32 -4.81
CA ALA A 211 22.69 0.20 -5.02
C ALA A 211 22.73 1.73 -5.16
N ALA A 212 21.74 2.33 -5.82
CA ALA A 212 21.61 3.79 -5.94
C ALA A 212 21.45 4.50 -4.58
N TRP A 213 21.07 3.76 -3.54
CA TRP A 213 20.93 4.25 -2.16
C TRP A 213 22.01 3.72 -1.21
N ASN A 214 23.13 3.22 -1.75
CA ASN A 214 24.25 2.66 -0.99
C ASN A 214 23.86 1.40 -0.17
N VAL A 215 22.86 0.65 -0.63
CA VAL A 215 22.41 -0.59 0.01
C VAL A 215 22.88 -1.80 -0.77
N VAL A 216 23.65 -2.64 -0.11
CA VAL A 216 24.21 -3.88 -0.66
C VAL A 216 23.24 -5.03 -0.46
N VAL A 217 22.91 -5.72 -1.56
CA VAL A 217 22.01 -6.88 -1.58
C VAL A 217 22.79 -8.14 -1.88
N ASP A 218 22.69 -9.10 -0.96
CA ASP A 218 23.34 -10.40 -1.07
C ASP A 218 24.86 -10.30 -1.36
N PRO A 219 25.63 -9.69 -0.42
CA PRO A 219 27.06 -9.45 -0.60
C PRO A 219 27.91 -10.72 -0.68
N MET A 220 27.36 -11.86 -0.25
CA MET A 220 28.11 -13.11 -0.14
C MET A 220 27.82 -14.06 -1.28
N SER A 221 26.54 -14.27 -1.64
CA SER A 221 26.19 -15.23 -2.69
C SER A 221 26.40 -14.65 -4.09
N SER A 222 26.35 -13.32 -4.25
CA SER A 222 26.78 -12.65 -5.47
C SER A 222 28.30 -12.60 -5.53
N ASN A 223 28.91 -13.41 -6.39
CA ASN A 223 30.36 -13.52 -6.50
C ASN A 223 30.79 -13.77 -7.94
N VAL A 224 32.08 -13.58 -8.20
CA VAL A 224 32.73 -13.91 -9.47
C VAL A 224 33.98 -14.74 -9.19
N ALA A 225 34.28 -15.69 -10.06
CA ALA A 225 35.61 -16.30 -10.09
C ALA A 225 36.50 -15.44 -10.99
N ALA A 226 37.66 -15.03 -10.50
CA ALA A 226 38.53 -14.10 -11.20
C ALA A 226 39.97 -14.57 -11.22
N LEU A 227 40.64 -14.40 -12.37
CA LEU A 227 42.02 -14.78 -12.59
C LEU A 227 42.82 -13.54 -13.01
N ASN A 228 43.98 -13.35 -12.37
CA ASN A 228 44.96 -12.31 -12.71
C ASN A 228 44.43 -10.87 -12.74
N LEU A 229 43.43 -10.53 -11.91
CA LEU A 229 42.91 -9.16 -11.89
C LEU A 229 43.97 -8.15 -11.41
N PRO A 230 44.24 -7.09 -12.17
CA PRO A 230 45.20 -6.06 -11.81
C PRO A 230 44.57 -4.99 -10.91
N LEU A 231 43.88 -5.39 -9.84
CA LEU A 231 43.19 -4.46 -8.96
C LEU A 231 44.18 -3.54 -8.22
N ILE A 232 43.98 -2.23 -8.36
CA ILE A 232 44.73 -1.18 -7.66
C ILE A 232 43.90 -0.71 -6.45
N GLY A 233 44.52 -0.68 -5.28
CA GLY A 233 43.89 -0.28 -4.01
C GLY A 233 44.49 -1.01 -2.81
N ASP A 234 44.12 -0.54 -1.63
CA ASP A 234 44.68 -0.98 -0.34
C ASP A 234 43.72 -1.89 0.46
N GLY A 235 42.56 -2.23 -0.11
CA GLY A 235 41.57 -3.11 0.50
C GLY A 235 41.89 -4.61 0.38
N PRO A 236 41.27 -5.48 1.21
CA PRO A 236 41.49 -6.93 1.19
C PRO A 236 41.33 -7.57 -0.19
N ALA A 237 40.33 -7.14 -0.97
CA ALA A 237 40.11 -7.65 -2.33
C ALA A 237 41.32 -7.41 -3.26
N ALA A 238 41.91 -6.22 -3.20
CA ALA A 238 43.08 -5.87 -3.99
C ALA A 238 44.34 -6.63 -3.54
N VAL A 239 44.49 -6.82 -2.22
CA VAL A 239 45.59 -7.62 -1.65
C VAL A 239 45.48 -9.08 -2.08
N ILE A 240 44.30 -9.69 -1.95
CA ILE A 240 44.06 -11.08 -2.33
C ILE A 240 44.30 -11.27 -3.83
N ALA A 241 43.74 -10.40 -4.68
CA ALA A 241 43.93 -10.49 -6.13
C ALA A 241 45.41 -10.39 -6.55
N ARG A 242 46.22 -9.62 -5.83
CA ARG A 242 47.68 -9.55 -6.06
C ARG A 242 48.43 -10.77 -5.52
N ALA A 243 47.96 -11.38 -4.44
CA ALA A 243 48.63 -12.52 -3.80
C ALA A 243 48.42 -13.85 -4.55
N VAL A 244 47.32 -13.98 -5.28
CA VAL A 244 46.91 -15.23 -5.95
C VAL A 244 47.16 -15.23 -7.47
N ARG A 245 48.15 -14.46 -7.94
CA ARG A 245 48.49 -14.44 -9.38
C ARG A 245 48.77 -15.85 -9.89
N GLY A 246 48.25 -16.15 -11.08
CA GLY A 246 48.31 -17.48 -11.69
C GLY A 246 47.27 -18.47 -11.17
N THR A 247 46.41 -18.08 -10.22
CA THR A 247 45.33 -18.93 -9.69
C THR A 247 44.03 -18.12 -9.56
N HIS A 248 42.90 -18.76 -9.81
CA HIS A 248 41.59 -18.11 -9.67
C HIS A 248 41.26 -17.88 -8.20
N VAL A 249 40.53 -16.80 -7.95
CA VAL A 249 39.95 -16.48 -6.66
C VAL A 249 38.49 -16.13 -6.81
N VAL A 250 37.67 -16.57 -5.86
CA VAL A 250 36.27 -16.16 -5.78
C VAL A 250 36.21 -14.85 -5.00
N LEU A 251 35.75 -13.79 -5.66
CA LEU A 251 35.54 -12.47 -5.06
C LEU A 251 34.04 -12.22 -4.93
N THR A 252 33.58 -11.99 -3.71
CA THR A 252 32.18 -11.66 -3.45
C THR A 252 31.91 -10.16 -3.69
N TYR A 253 30.66 -9.81 -3.98
CA TYR A 253 30.27 -8.42 -4.16
C TYR A 253 30.60 -7.58 -2.93
N GLY A 254 30.40 -8.11 -1.72
CA GLY A 254 30.76 -7.42 -0.47
C GLY A 254 32.26 -7.15 -0.32
N GLN A 255 33.12 -8.03 -0.83
CA GLN A 255 34.57 -7.77 -0.84
C GLN A 255 34.95 -6.66 -1.83
N LEU A 256 34.29 -6.62 -2.98
CA LEU A 256 34.54 -5.64 -4.04
C LEU A 256 33.96 -4.26 -3.69
N SER A 257 32.79 -4.20 -3.06
CA SER A 257 32.09 -2.95 -2.74
C SER A 257 32.62 -2.24 -1.49
N ALA A 258 33.42 -2.93 -0.66
CA ALA A 258 33.94 -2.39 0.60
C ALA A 258 35.20 -1.53 0.45
N ALA A 259 35.77 -1.39 -0.76
CA ALA A 259 36.96 -0.61 -1.00
C ALA A 259 36.89 0.12 -2.34
N GLU A 260 37.54 1.29 -2.41
CA GLU A 260 37.75 1.97 -3.68
C GLU A 260 38.80 1.22 -4.50
N LEU A 261 38.32 0.46 -5.50
CA LEU A 261 39.15 -0.32 -6.40
C LEU A 261 39.32 0.43 -7.72
N ARG A 262 40.55 0.50 -8.21
CA ARG A 262 40.89 1.10 -9.50
C ARG A 262 41.41 0.04 -10.46
N TRP A 263 41.15 0.25 -11.74
CA TRP A 263 41.64 -0.58 -12.84
C TRP A 263 42.67 0.20 -13.66
N PRO A 264 43.83 -0.39 -14.01
CA PRO A 264 44.83 0.28 -14.82
C PRO A 264 44.29 0.57 -16.23
N SER A 265 44.50 1.80 -16.72
CA SER A 265 44.06 2.20 -18.06
C SER A 265 44.71 1.35 -19.16
N GLY A 266 43.92 0.98 -20.17
CA GLY A 266 44.39 0.22 -21.33
C GLY A 266 44.56 -1.28 -21.12
N VAL A 267 44.28 -1.82 -19.93
CA VAL A 267 44.34 -3.27 -19.67
C VAL A 267 42.98 -3.90 -19.96
N PRO A 268 42.86 -4.84 -20.92
CA PRO A 268 41.60 -5.52 -21.20
C PRO A 268 41.22 -6.49 -20.06
N CYS A 269 39.91 -6.65 -19.85
CA CYS A 269 39.33 -7.73 -19.03
C CYS A 269 38.48 -8.62 -19.92
N PHE A 270 38.71 -9.92 -19.85
CA PHE A 270 37.89 -10.92 -20.52
C PHE A 270 36.81 -11.40 -19.57
N SER A 271 35.63 -11.74 -20.09
CA SER A 271 34.50 -12.26 -19.31
C SER A 271 33.99 -13.57 -19.90
N CYS A 272 33.61 -14.52 -19.04
CA CYS A 272 32.98 -15.78 -19.45
C CYS A 272 31.91 -16.22 -18.45
N GLU A 273 30.94 -17.03 -18.89
CA GLU A 273 29.93 -17.59 -17.98
C GLU A 273 30.32 -18.97 -17.43
N ASN A 274 31.13 -19.74 -18.17
CA ASN A 274 31.43 -21.12 -17.81
C ASN A 274 32.73 -21.22 -16.97
N PRO A 275 32.67 -21.70 -15.71
CA PRO A 275 33.85 -21.84 -14.85
C PRO A 275 34.95 -22.74 -15.43
N SER A 276 34.60 -23.66 -16.33
CA SER A 276 35.58 -24.53 -17.01
C SER A 276 36.59 -23.74 -17.83
N VAL A 277 36.20 -22.55 -18.33
CA VAL A 277 37.11 -21.66 -19.06
C VAL A 277 38.18 -21.10 -18.13
N VAL A 278 37.81 -20.72 -16.90
CA VAL A 278 38.76 -20.23 -15.89
C VAL A 278 39.73 -21.34 -15.50
N ILE A 279 39.23 -22.55 -15.24
CA ILE A 279 40.06 -23.71 -14.87
C ILE A 279 41.06 -24.04 -15.98
N ALA A 280 40.61 -24.03 -17.24
CA ALA A 280 41.50 -24.25 -18.38
C ALA A 280 42.53 -23.13 -18.53
N ALA A 281 42.10 -21.87 -18.42
CA ALA A 281 42.98 -20.71 -18.54
C ALA A 281 44.05 -20.69 -17.43
N GLU A 282 43.68 -21.02 -16.20
CA GLU A 282 44.63 -21.19 -15.10
C GLU A 282 45.66 -22.29 -15.40
N ARG A 283 45.20 -23.47 -15.82
CA ARG A 283 46.09 -24.61 -16.08
C ARG A 283 47.06 -24.36 -17.24
N GLU A 284 46.56 -23.80 -18.34
CA GLU A 284 47.33 -23.64 -19.57
C GLU A 284 48.18 -22.37 -19.61
N LEU A 285 47.70 -21.28 -18.99
CA LEU A 285 48.33 -19.95 -19.09
C LEU A 285 48.86 -19.42 -17.77
N GLY A 286 48.35 -19.86 -16.62
CA GLY A 286 48.80 -19.43 -15.29
C GLY A 286 48.88 -17.90 -15.18
N GLU A 287 50.02 -17.37 -14.73
CA GLU A 287 50.27 -15.92 -14.60
C GLU A 287 50.25 -15.17 -15.94
N ALA A 288 50.46 -15.85 -17.07
CA ALA A 288 50.41 -15.26 -18.41
C ALA A 288 48.98 -15.09 -18.93
N CYS A 289 47.97 -15.65 -18.24
CA CYS A 289 46.58 -15.43 -18.61
C CYS A 289 46.23 -13.93 -18.45
N PRO A 290 45.66 -13.26 -19.46
CA PRO A 290 45.13 -11.91 -19.28
C PRO A 290 44.01 -11.91 -18.23
N PRO A 291 43.67 -10.74 -17.64
CA PRO A 291 42.63 -10.66 -16.62
C PRO A 291 41.31 -11.27 -17.11
N LEU A 292 40.79 -12.24 -16.38
CA LEU A 292 39.60 -13.00 -16.73
C LEU A 292 38.63 -13.02 -15.55
N VAL A 293 37.36 -12.70 -15.81
CA VAL A 293 36.26 -12.77 -14.84
C VAL A 293 35.24 -13.80 -15.32
N CYS A 294 34.75 -14.62 -14.41
CA CYS A 294 33.67 -15.54 -14.65
C CYS A 294 32.49 -15.24 -13.73
N THR A 295 31.31 -15.04 -14.34
CA THR A 295 30.07 -14.78 -13.63
C THR A 295 29.39 -16.04 -13.11
N ALA A 296 29.72 -17.21 -13.67
CA ALA A 296 29.13 -18.50 -13.32
C ALA A 296 27.59 -18.58 -13.47
N GLY A 297 27.03 -17.77 -14.39
CA GLY A 297 25.59 -17.64 -14.63
C GLY A 297 25.02 -16.32 -14.13
#